data_AF-A0A0F8NK63-F1
#
_entry.id   AF-A0A0F8NK63-F1
#
_cell.length_a   1.000
_cell.length_b   1.000
_cell.length_c   1.000
_cell.angle_alpha   90.00
_cell.angle_beta   90.00
_cell.angle_gamma   90.00
#
_symmetry.space_group_name_H-M   'P 1'
#
loop_
_entity.id
_entity.type
_entity.pdbx_description
1 polymer ?
#
loop_
_entity_poly.entity_id
_entity_poly.type
_entity_poly.pdbx_seq_one_letter_code
_entity_poly.pdbx_strand_id
1 'polypeptide(L)'
;MTVIGVITRGKYGHRLIEIVKEHSDFSVVTADLPEFVPIFIEEPDEFLERLNFDLRVFSAEIVVTYSLHPDLTSAIAKLAAEAGVRSLIIPGGPSRASVPELKKISEASGMDIEVDEICCTLEPTSFNRPFADIFGSPVLKVKTENGKIAKVEVIKGAPCGSTWHMAKEIIGVPVKDAPPKAGLLVQQYPCRAVRGEMGGIHESAELHKQALIKALENEE
;
A
#
# COMPACT_ATOMS: atom_id res chain seq x y z
N MET A 1 0.74 13.74 16.02
CA MET A 1 0.95 13.62 14.57
C MET A 1 1.54 12.25 14.32
N THR A 2 0.86 11.38 13.56
CA THR A 2 1.35 10.03 13.26
C THR A 2 2.57 10.12 12.34
N VAL A 3 3.59 9.32 12.61
CA VAL A 3 4.78 9.19 11.76
C VAL A 3 4.73 7.84 11.05
N ILE A 4 4.91 7.85 9.73
CA ILE A 4 4.97 6.65 8.90
C ILE A 4 6.41 6.47 8.40
N GLY A 5 6.96 5.27 8.59
CA GLY A 5 8.24 4.88 8.00
C GLY A 5 8.00 4.34 6.59
N VAL A 6 8.75 4.80 5.61
CA VAL A 6 8.70 4.24 4.25
C VAL A 6 10.09 3.84 3.80
N ILE A 7 10.28 2.54 3.57
CA ILE A 7 11.50 2.01 2.97
C ILE A 7 11.29 1.91 1.47
N THR A 8 12.14 2.57 0.70
CA THR A 8 12.00 2.73 -0.75
C THR A 8 13.04 1.88 -1.49
N ARG A 9 12.61 1.28 -2.60
CA ARG A 9 13.51 0.75 -3.62
C ARG A 9 12.91 1.06 -4.99
N GLY A 10 13.31 2.20 -5.54
CA GLY A 10 12.75 2.77 -6.75
C GLY A 10 11.35 3.38 -6.56
N LYS A 11 10.62 3.55 -7.68
CA LYS A 11 9.48 4.48 -7.78
C LYS A 11 8.27 4.23 -6.86
N TYR A 12 8.02 3.00 -6.41
CA TYR A 12 6.76 2.69 -5.71
C TYR A 12 6.70 3.25 -4.29
N GLY A 13 7.83 3.19 -3.57
CA GLY A 13 7.92 3.80 -2.24
C GLY A 13 7.84 5.33 -2.30
N HIS A 14 8.50 5.95 -3.28
CA HIS A 14 8.38 7.40 -3.51
C HIS A 14 6.94 7.82 -3.80
N ARG A 15 6.20 7.05 -4.61
CA ARG A 15 4.79 7.30 -4.83
C ARG A 15 3.96 7.20 -3.55
N LEU A 16 4.21 6.19 -2.70
CA LEU A 16 3.53 6.11 -1.41
C LEU A 16 3.78 7.39 -0.58
N ILE A 17 5.02 7.87 -0.54
CA ILE A 17 5.38 9.08 0.20
C ILE A 17 4.56 10.29 -0.30
N GLU A 18 4.42 10.45 -1.62
CA GLU A 18 3.61 11.51 -2.23
C GLU A 18 2.14 11.39 -1.81
N ILE A 19 1.57 10.19 -1.94
CA ILE A 19 0.16 9.90 -1.60
C ILE A 19 -0.12 10.11 -0.10
N VAL A 20 0.81 9.72 0.78
CA VAL A 20 0.68 9.97 2.23
C VAL A 20 0.67 11.47 2.51
N LYS A 21 1.57 12.24 1.89
CA LYS A 21 1.62 13.70 2.08
C LYS A 21 0.42 14.43 1.51
N GLU A 22 -0.16 13.93 0.41
CA GLU A 22 -1.30 14.56 -0.26
C GLU A 22 -2.63 14.29 0.47
N HIS A 23 -2.79 13.11 1.08
CA HIS A 23 -4.08 12.64 1.58
C HIS A 23 -4.13 12.34 3.08
N SER A 24 -3.12 12.76 3.85
CA SER A 24 -3.11 12.64 5.31
C SER A 24 -2.30 13.76 5.96
N ASP A 25 -2.49 13.94 7.28
CA ASP A 25 -1.66 14.83 8.10
C ASP A 25 -0.43 14.10 8.69
N PHE A 26 0.00 12.99 8.08
CA PHE A 26 1.10 12.19 8.60
C PHE A 26 2.46 12.79 8.24
N SER A 27 3.40 12.66 9.16
CA SER A 27 4.82 12.85 8.85
C SER A 27 5.41 11.57 8.29
N VAL A 28 6.41 11.69 7.43
CA VAL A 28 7.06 10.55 6.80
C VAL A 28 8.56 10.57 7.06
N VAL A 29 9.09 9.47 7.58
CA VAL A 29 10.53 9.21 7.68
C VAL A 29 10.87 8.12 6.66
N THR A 30 12.00 8.28 5.96
CA THR A 30 12.33 7.43 4.82
C THR A 30 13.70 6.80 4.96
N ALA A 31 13.87 5.61 4.39
CA ALA A 31 15.16 5.01 4.13
C ALA A 31 15.19 4.44 2.71
N ASP A 32 16.28 4.68 1.99
CA ASP A 32 16.43 4.23 0.61
C ASP A 32 17.31 2.98 0.52
N LEU A 33 16.87 2.02 -0.28
CA LEU A 33 17.65 0.85 -0.70
C LEU A 33 18.10 1.02 -2.15
N PRO A 34 19.28 0.51 -2.52
CA PRO A 34 19.72 0.49 -3.91
C PRO A 34 18.72 -0.26 -4.81
N GLU A 35 18.43 0.30 -5.98
CA GLU A 35 17.58 -0.39 -6.97
C GLU A 35 18.22 -1.68 -7.47
N PHE A 36 19.54 -1.69 -7.60
CA PHE A 36 20.31 -2.85 -8.04
C PHE A 36 20.99 -3.51 -6.84
N VAL A 37 20.49 -4.68 -6.47
CA VAL A 37 21.06 -5.57 -5.45
C VAL A 37 21.24 -6.97 -6.05
N PRO A 38 22.12 -7.82 -5.50
CA PRO A 38 22.22 -9.22 -5.90
C PRO A 38 20.85 -9.92 -5.83
N ILE A 39 20.66 -10.95 -6.66
CA ILE A 39 19.41 -11.76 -6.67
C ILE A 39 19.29 -12.62 -5.39
N PHE A 40 20.43 -12.95 -4.80
CA PHE A 40 20.55 -13.74 -3.59
C PHE A 40 21.61 -13.09 -2.69
N ILE A 41 21.27 -12.94 -1.42
CA ILE A 41 22.12 -12.30 -0.42
C ILE A 41 22.28 -13.29 0.73
N GLU A 42 23.47 -13.86 0.87
CA GLU A 42 23.77 -14.87 1.90
C GLU A 42 23.61 -14.29 3.31
N GLU A 43 24.22 -13.13 3.55
CA GLU A 43 24.21 -12.44 4.85
C GLU A 43 23.47 -11.09 4.71
N PRO A 44 22.13 -11.07 4.75
CA PRO A 44 21.35 -9.86 4.48
C PRO A 44 21.50 -8.80 5.56
N ASP A 45 21.76 -9.22 6.80
CA ASP A 45 21.99 -8.33 7.94
C ASP A 45 23.32 -7.53 7.72
N GLU A 46 24.44 -8.22 7.44
CA GLU A 46 25.72 -7.58 7.08
C GLU A 46 25.61 -6.73 5.80
N PHE A 47 24.78 -7.16 4.85
CA PHE A 47 24.57 -6.41 3.62
C PHE A 47 23.92 -5.05 3.89
N LEU A 48 22.88 -4.98 4.74
CA LEU A 48 22.24 -3.71 5.12
C LEU A 48 23.20 -2.79 5.88
N GLU A 49 24.04 -3.33 6.76
CA GLU A 49 25.07 -2.56 7.46
C GLU A 49 26.06 -1.94 6.48
N ARG A 50 26.55 -2.72 5.51
CA ARG A 50 27.47 -2.23 4.46
C ARG A 50 26.87 -1.15 3.57
N LEU A 51 25.54 -1.12 3.43
CA LEU A 51 24.82 -0.07 2.71
C LEU A 51 24.67 1.22 3.53
N ASN A 52 25.05 1.23 4.82
CA ASN A 52 24.72 2.29 5.76
C ASN A 52 23.21 2.59 5.76
N PHE A 53 22.41 1.53 5.81
CA PHE A 53 20.95 1.64 5.80
C PHE A 53 20.45 2.55 6.93
N ASP A 54 19.56 3.49 6.61
CA ASP A 54 19.11 4.50 7.57
C ASP A 54 18.09 3.94 8.56
N LEU A 55 18.59 3.53 9.73
CA LEU A 55 17.77 2.96 10.80
C LEU A 55 16.75 3.95 11.39
N ARG A 56 16.83 5.26 11.10
CA ARG A 56 15.85 6.25 11.60
C ARG A 56 14.44 5.97 11.08
N VAL A 57 14.29 5.24 9.98
CA VAL A 57 12.97 4.82 9.46
C VAL A 57 12.18 4.01 10.50
N PHE A 58 12.85 3.30 11.40
CA PHE A 58 12.23 2.53 12.47
C PHE A 58 11.87 3.36 13.71
N SER A 59 12.06 4.69 13.68
CA SER A 59 11.47 5.58 14.69
C SER A 59 9.94 5.73 14.53
N ALA A 60 9.38 5.26 13.42
CA ALA A 60 7.95 5.21 13.17
C ALA A 60 7.33 3.91 13.71
N GLU A 61 6.11 4.00 14.26
CA GLU A 61 5.38 2.83 14.76
C GLU A 61 4.81 1.95 13.63
N ILE A 62 4.55 2.53 12.46
CA ILE A 62 4.06 1.83 11.27
C ILE A 62 5.07 2.05 10.15
N VAL A 63 5.56 0.95 9.58
CA VAL A 63 6.53 0.97 8.50
C VAL A 63 5.97 0.25 7.29
N VAL A 64 6.05 0.88 6.11
CA VAL A 64 5.75 0.25 4.83
C VAL A 64 7.06 0.02 4.08
N THR A 65 7.36 -1.24 3.75
CA THR A 65 8.63 -1.59 3.10
C THR A 65 8.44 -2.03 1.65
N TYR A 66 8.94 -1.21 0.74
CA TYR A 66 9.14 -1.57 -0.67
C TYR A 66 10.59 -2.05 -0.89
N SER A 67 11.10 -2.95 -0.05
CA SER A 67 12.38 -3.64 -0.26
C SER A 67 12.40 -4.49 -1.53
N LEU A 68 11.24 -5.06 -1.88
CA LEU A 68 11.01 -5.86 -3.10
C LEU A 68 12.02 -7.01 -3.30
N HIS A 69 12.59 -7.51 -2.20
CA HIS A 69 13.59 -8.58 -2.18
C HIS A 69 13.41 -9.43 -0.92
N PRO A 70 13.21 -10.76 -1.02
CA PRO A 70 12.91 -11.61 0.13
C PRO A 70 13.97 -11.51 1.23
N ASP A 71 15.26 -11.61 0.89
CA ASP A 71 16.34 -11.58 1.88
C ASP A 71 16.40 -10.24 2.64
N LEU A 72 16.27 -9.11 1.94
CA LEU A 72 16.22 -7.78 2.56
C LEU A 72 14.96 -7.59 3.40
N THR A 73 13.81 -8.09 2.95
CA THR A 73 12.55 -8.00 3.70
C THR A 73 12.68 -8.70 5.06
N SER A 74 13.28 -9.89 5.10
CA SER A 74 13.51 -10.61 6.36
C SER A 74 14.44 -9.83 7.29
N ALA A 75 15.57 -9.32 6.80
CA ALA A 75 16.50 -8.52 7.60
C ALA A 75 15.86 -7.21 8.12
N ILE A 76 15.10 -6.51 7.27
CA ILE A 76 14.33 -5.33 7.67
C ILE A 76 13.30 -5.67 8.75
N ALA A 77 12.63 -6.81 8.65
CA ALA A 77 11.67 -7.24 9.65
C ALA A 77 12.31 -7.50 11.02
N LYS A 78 13.52 -8.08 11.05
CA LYS A 78 14.28 -8.24 12.30
C LYS A 78 14.61 -6.88 12.92
N LEU A 79 15.19 -5.96 12.14
CA LEU A 79 15.55 -4.62 12.60
C LEU A 79 14.32 -3.82 13.08
N ALA A 80 13.20 -3.93 12.37
CA ALA A 80 11.94 -3.30 12.75
C ALA A 80 11.41 -3.86 14.08
N ALA A 81 11.45 -5.18 14.26
CA ALA A 81 11.02 -5.84 15.50
C ALA A 81 11.90 -5.42 16.69
N GLU A 82 13.23 -5.38 16.52
CA GLU A 82 14.19 -4.94 17.54
C GLU A 82 13.99 -3.47 17.93
N ALA A 83 13.62 -2.63 16.98
CA ALA A 83 13.31 -1.21 17.20
C ALA A 83 11.91 -0.98 17.81
N GLY A 84 11.08 -2.02 17.97
CA GLY A 84 9.73 -1.91 18.53
C GLY A 84 8.69 -1.34 17.56
N VAL A 85 8.89 -1.51 16.25
CA VAL A 85 7.86 -1.20 15.24
C VAL A 85 6.60 -2.02 15.55
N ARG A 86 5.44 -1.37 15.47
CA ARG A 86 4.15 -1.98 15.83
C ARG A 86 3.52 -2.73 14.66
N SER A 87 3.62 -2.19 13.45
CA SER A 87 3.12 -2.83 12.22
C SER A 87 4.08 -2.63 11.05
N LEU A 88 4.44 -3.72 10.39
CA LEU A 88 5.25 -3.76 9.18
C LEU A 88 4.41 -4.25 8.00
N ILE A 89 4.12 -3.36 7.06
CA ILE A 89 3.34 -3.63 5.86
C ILE A 89 4.31 -3.88 4.69
N ILE A 90 4.14 -5.01 4.00
CA ILE A 90 5.01 -5.48 2.93
C ILE A 90 4.20 -5.62 1.63
N PRO A 91 4.24 -4.62 0.74
CA PRO A 91 3.54 -4.66 -0.53
C PRO A 91 4.21 -5.57 -1.58
N GLY A 92 3.40 -6.25 -2.39
CA GLY A 92 3.86 -6.96 -3.58
C GLY A 92 3.99 -8.48 -3.41
N GLY A 93 3.35 -9.01 -2.37
CA GLY A 93 3.03 -10.42 -2.22
C GLY A 93 4.15 -11.32 -1.67
N PRO A 94 3.84 -12.60 -1.44
CA PRO A 94 4.75 -13.58 -0.85
C PRO A 94 6.07 -13.75 -1.61
N SER A 95 6.12 -13.45 -2.91
CA SER A 95 7.37 -13.50 -3.70
C SER A 95 8.47 -12.54 -3.20
N ARG A 96 8.10 -11.56 -2.37
CA ARG A 96 9.00 -10.54 -1.80
C ARG A 96 9.34 -10.80 -0.34
N ALA A 97 8.91 -11.92 0.21
CA ALA A 97 8.90 -12.17 1.64
C ALA A 97 9.07 -13.66 1.94
N SER A 98 9.96 -14.01 2.87
CA SER A 98 9.97 -15.34 3.46
C SER A 98 8.83 -15.46 4.47
N VAL A 99 7.60 -15.74 4.00
CA VAL A 99 6.40 -15.74 4.87
C VAL A 99 6.55 -16.61 6.13
N PRO A 100 7.14 -17.83 6.08
CA PRO A 100 7.34 -18.62 7.29
C PRO A 100 8.29 -17.98 8.30
N GLU A 101 9.32 -17.27 7.83
CA GLU A 101 10.27 -16.55 8.69
C GLU A 101 9.62 -15.32 9.31
N LEU A 102 8.92 -14.52 8.50
CA LEU A 102 8.20 -13.34 8.98
C LEU A 102 7.16 -13.69 10.04
N LYS A 103 6.45 -14.82 9.89
CA LYS A 103 5.53 -15.30 10.93
C LYS A 103 6.24 -15.55 12.27
N LYS A 104 7.41 -16.19 12.25
CA LYS A 104 8.20 -16.42 13.47
C LYS A 104 8.64 -15.10 14.11
N ILE A 105 9.06 -14.14 13.30
CA ILE A 105 9.44 -12.80 13.78
C ILE A 105 8.24 -12.09 14.42
N SER A 106 7.08 -12.12 13.76
CA SER A 106 5.84 -11.55 14.28
C SER A 106 5.44 -12.18 15.62
N GLU A 107 5.41 -13.51 15.70
CA GLU A 107 5.05 -14.24 16.92
C GLU A 107 6.02 -13.97 18.09
N ALA A 108 7.32 -13.88 17.81
CA ALA A 108 8.34 -13.66 18.83
C ALA A 108 8.39 -12.22 19.35
N SER A 109 8.11 -11.24 18.49
CA SER A 109 8.21 -9.81 18.83
C SER A 109 6.90 -9.16 19.24
N GLY A 110 5.76 -9.75 18.84
CA GLY A 110 4.45 -9.10 18.96
C GLY A 110 4.20 -8.00 17.92
N MET A 111 5.13 -7.78 16.98
CA MET A 111 4.95 -6.89 15.83
C MET A 111 3.98 -7.54 14.84
N ASP A 112 3.02 -6.76 14.36
CA ASP A 112 2.14 -7.16 13.27
C ASP A 112 2.91 -7.09 11.94
N ILE A 113 2.85 -8.15 11.14
CA ILE A 113 3.53 -8.20 9.84
C ILE A 113 2.53 -8.63 8.78
N GLU A 114 2.21 -7.71 7.89
CA GLU A 114 1.24 -7.93 6.82
C GLU A 114 1.96 -8.03 5.47
N VAL A 115 1.75 -9.14 4.77
CA VAL A 115 2.28 -9.35 3.41
C VAL A 115 1.11 -9.33 2.44
N ASP A 116 0.93 -8.19 1.77
CA ASP A 116 -0.17 -7.98 0.85
C ASP A 116 0.27 -8.20 -0.60
N GLU A 117 -0.49 -9.00 -1.35
CA GLU A 117 -0.39 -9.05 -2.81
C GLU A 117 -0.77 -7.68 -3.42
N ILE A 118 -1.86 -7.09 -2.90
CA ILE A 118 -2.31 -5.74 -3.23
C ILE A 118 -2.71 -4.98 -1.97
N CYS A 119 -2.11 -3.84 -1.70
CA CYS A 119 -2.49 -3.06 -0.50
C CYS A 119 -3.87 -2.38 -0.61
N CYS A 120 -4.64 -2.65 -1.67
CA CYS A 120 -6.04 -2.24 -1.76
C CYS A 120 -6.97 -3.18 -0.97
N THR A 121 -6.45 -4.28 -0.39
CA THR A 121 -7.17 -5.18 0.52
C THR A 121 -6.87 -4.89 1.99
N LEU A 122 -5.99 -3.92 2.27
CA LEU A 122 -5.56 -3.58 3.62
C LEU A 122 -6.75 -3.10 4.46
N GLU A 123 -7.00 -3.81 5.57
CA GLU A 123 -8.05 -3.52 6.53
C GLU A 123 -7.47 -3.02 7.85
N PRO A 124 -8.20 -2.16 8.59
CA PRO A 124 -7.71 -1.58 9.82
C PRO A 124 -7.67 -2.61 10.96
N THR A 125 -6.51 -2.76 11.57
CA THR A 125 -6.23 -3.54 12.77
C THR A 125 -5.83 -2.61 13.93
N SER A 126 -5.78 -3.13 15.16
CA SER A 126 -5.24 -2.36 16.29
C SER A 126 -3.78 -1.95 16.10
N PHE A 127 -3.03 -2.53 15.16
CA PHE A 127 -1.61 -2.27 14.90
C PHE A 127 -1.38 -1.24 13.78
N ASN A 128 -2.23 -1.23 12.75
CA ASN A 128 -2.04 -0.40 11.57
C ASN A 128 -3.06 0.76 11.45
N ARG A 129 -4.07 0.83 12.34
CA ARG A 129 -5.28 1.66 12.20
C ARG A 129 -5.06 3.09 11.72
N PRO A 130 -4.13 3.91 12.28
CA PRO A 130 -3.92 5.25 11.76
C PRO A 130 -3.65 5.27 10.26
N PHE A 131 -2.79 4.38 9.77
CA PHE A 131 -2.51 4.24 8.33
C PHE A 131 -3.70 3.65 7.59
N ALA A 132 -4.24 2.53 8.08
CA ALA A 132 -5.28 1.76 7.39
C ALA A 132 -6.68 2.42 7.40
N ASP A 133 -6.91 3.43 8.24
CA ASP A 133 -8.13 4.24 8.23
C ASP A 133 -8.18 5.17 7.00
N ILE A 134 -7.02 5.56 6.46
CA ILE A 134 -6.90 6.43 5.27
C ILE A 134 -6.52 5.61 4.02
N PHE A 135 -5.66 4.60 4.20
CA PHE A 135 -5.08 3.83 3.11
C PHE A 135 -5.52 2.36 3.15
N GLY A 136 -6.07 1.84 2.05
CA GLY A 136 -6.44 0.42 1.94
C GLY A 136 -7.64 0.18 1.03
N SER A 137 -8.55 -0.69 1.47
CA SER A 137 -9.84 -0.95 0.82
C SER A 137 -10.63 0.35 0.55
N PRO A 138 -10.98 0.63 -0.72
CA PRO A 138 -11.50 1.93 -1.11
C PRO A 138 -12.90 2.21 -0.56
N VAL A 139 -13.10 3.40 -0.02
CA VAL A 139 -14.40 3.91 0.45
C VAL A 139 -14.63 5.28 -0.18
N LEU A 140 -15.78 5.43 -0.83
CA LEU A 140 -16.11 6.60 -1.64
C LEU A 140 -17.44 7.22 -1.20
N LYS A 141 -17.58 8.53 -1.40
CA LYS A 141 -18.89 9.20 -1.49
C LYS A 141 -19.05 9.75 -2.90
N VAL A 142 -20.22 9.55 -3.49
CA VAL A 142 -20.48 9.92 -4.87
C VAL A 142 -21.70 10.82 -4.94
N LYS A 143 -21.66 11.80 -5.84
CA LYS A 143 -22.83 12.59 -6.24
C LYS A 143 -22.99 12.52 -7.75
N THR A 144 -24.23 12.47 -8.20
CA THR A 144 -24.62 12.40 -9.59
C THR A 144 -25.48 13.59 -9.98
N GLU A 145 -25.35 14.03 -11.23
CA GLU A 145 -26.18 15.08 -11.81
C GLU A 145 -26.52 14.69 -13.24
N ASN A 146 -27.79 14.82 -13.61
CA ASN A 146 -28.28 14.51 -14.98
C ASN A 146 -27.86 13.09 -15.47
N GLY A 147 -27.85 12.11 -14.55
CA GLY A 147 -27.50 10.71 -14.86
C GLY A 147 -26.00 10.45 -15.07
N LYS A 148 -25.12 11.36 -14.64
CA LYS A 148 -23.66 11.25 -14.73
C LYS A 148 -23.00 11.47 -13.38
N ILE A 149 -21.79 10.94 -13.19
CA ILE A 149 -20.98 11.22 -12.01
C ILE A 149 -20.60 12.71 -12.00
N ALA A 150 -21.01 13.44 -10.96
CA ALA A 150 -20.70 14.85 -10.77
C ALA A 150 -19.53 15.07 -9.82
N LYS A 151 -19.45 14.27 -8.76
CA LYS A 151 -18.36 14.34 -7.76
C LYS A 151 -18.08 12.96 -7.18
N VAL A 152 -16.80 12.68 -6.92
CA VAL A 152 -16.35 11.54 -6.12
C VAL A 152 -15.40 12.05 -5.04
N GLU A 153 -15.73 11.78 -3.79
CA GLU A 153 -14.88 12.03 -2.63
C GLU A 153 -14.32 10.70 -2.14
N VAL A 154 -13.00 10.63 -1.96
CA VAL A 154 -12.31 9.43 -1.47
C VAL A 154 -12.14 9.57 0.04
N ILE A 155 -12.85 8.72 0.79
CA ILE A 155 -12.77 8.66 2.26
C ILE A 155 -11.59 7.79 2.69
N LYS A 156 -11.39 6.66 2.00
CA LYS A 156 -10.26 5.74 2.14
C LYS A 156 -9.84 5.29 0.76
N GLY A 157 -8.54 5.25 0.48
CA GLY A 157 -8.02 4.96 -0.87
C GLY A 157 -6.81 4.04 -0.87
N ALA A 158 -6.55 3.42 -2.02
CA ALA A 158 -5.40 2.55 -2.20
C ALA A 158 -4.09 3.34 -2.02
N PRO A 159 -3.12 2.85 -1.22
CA PRO A 159 -1.87 3.57 -0.90
C PRO A 159 -1.01 3.91 -2.12
N CYS A 160 -1.25 3.27 -3.27
CA CYS A 160 -0.56 3.58 -4.51
C CYS A 160 -1.12 4.79 -5.28
N GLY A 161 -2.25 5.36 -4.85
CA GLY A 161 -2.90 6.50 -5.51
C GLY A 161 -4.02 6.15 -6.49
N SER A 162 -4.23 4.86 -6.81
CA SER A 162 -5.16 4.44 -7.86
C SER A 162 -6.60 4.87 -7.61
N THR A 163 -7.04 4.92 -6.35
CA THR A 163 -8.40 5.32 -5.99
C THR A 163 -8.65 6.79 -6.29
N TRP A 164 -7.73 7.68 -5.91
CA TRP A 164 -7.84 9.12 -6.20
C TRP A 164 -7.73 9.40 -7.71
N HIS A 165 -6.86 8.67 -8.42
CA HIS A 165 -6.82 8.75 -9.88
C HIS A 165 -8.16 8.35 -10.51
N MET A 166 -8.71 7.20 -10.13
CA MET A 166 -10.00 6.74 -10.64
C MET A 166 -11.13 7.72 -10.29
N ALA A 167 -11.17 8.24 -9.07
CA ALA A 167 -12.17 9.21 -8.61
C ALA A 167 -12.16 10.51 -9.42
N LYS A 168 -10.97 10.97 -9.84
CA LYS A 168 -10.82 12.13 -10.71
C LYS A 168 -11.28 11.87 -12.14
N GLU A 169 -10.87 10.73 -12.71
CA GLU A 169 -11.10 10.42 -14.13
C GLU A 169 -12.50 9.91 -14.44
N ILE A 170 -13.27 9.49 -13.42
CA ILE A 170 -14.64 8.99 -13.59
C ILE A 170 -15.70 10.09 -13.65
N ILE A 171 -15.34 11.34 -13.36
CA ILE A 171 -16.26 12.49 -13.42
C ILE A 171 -16.79 12.67 -14.85
N GLY A 172 -18.10 12.88 -14.98
CA GLY A 172 -18.81 13.06 -16.26
C GLY A 172 -19.21 11.75 -16.95
N VAL A 173 -18.80 10.60 -16.44
CA VAL A 173 -19.20 9.28 -16.98
C VAL A 173 -20.68 9.00 -16.62
N PRO A 174 -21.51 8.49 -17.55
CA PRO A 174 -22.87 8.07 -17.21
C PRO A 174 -22.89 7.01 -16.11
N VAL A 175 -23.83 7.10 -15.17
CA VAL A 175 -23.91 6.21 -13.99
C VAL A 175 -23.89 4.72 -14.39
N LYS A 176 -24.62 4.36 -15.46
CA LYS A 176 -24.67 2.98 -15.99
C LYS A 176 -23.32 2.44 -16.47
N ASP A 177 -22.41 3.31 -16.90
CA ASP A 177 -21.11 2.95 -17.48
C ASP A 177 -19.97 3.14 -16.46
N ALA A 178 -20.24 3.80 -15.34
CA ALA A 178 -19.23 4.21 -14.37
C ALA A 178 -18.57 3.02 -13.64
N PRO A 179 -19.30 2.00 -13.14
CA PRO A 179 -18.68 0.84 -12.46
C PRO A 179 -17.63 0.10 -13.30
N PRO A 180 -17.92 -0.38 -14.54
CA PRO A 180 -16.89 -1.04 -15.34
C PRO A 180 -15.75 -0.10 -15.74
N LYS A 181 -16.03 1.19 -15.96
CA LYS A 181 -15.00 2.19 -16.27
C LYS A 181 -14.07 2.45 -15.09
N ALA A 182 -14.57 2.45 -13.86
CA ALA A 182 -13.76 2.62 -12.65
C ALA A 182 -12.73 1.49 -12.50
N GLY A 183 -13.18 0.23 -12.66
CA GLY A 183 -12.27 -0.91 -12.68
C GLY A 183 -11.21 -0.80 -13.78
N LEU A 184 -11.59 -0.37 -14.98
CA LEU A 184 -10.65 -0.17 -16.09
C LEU A 184 -9.60 0.91 -15.79
N LEU A 185 -10.00 2.04 -15.22
CA LEU A 185 -9.08 3.12 -14.84
C LEU A 185 -8.02 2.64 -13.85
N VAL A 186 -8.41 1.79 -12.89
CA VAL A 186 -7.49 1.19 -11.92
C VAL A 186 -6.53 0.21 -12.59
N GLN A 187 -6.99 -0.60 -13.55
CA GLN A 187 -6.12 -1.49 -14.32
C GLN A 187 -5.10 -0.73 -15.17
N GLN A 188 -5.49 0.42 -15.71
CA GLN A 188 -4.63 1.28 -16.54
C GLN A 188 -3.64 2.10 -15.70
N TYR A 189 -3.95 2.34 -14.42
CA TYR A 189 -3.05 3.00 -13.50
C TYR A 189 -1.72 2.22 -13.36
N PRO A 190 -0.56 2.90 -13.19
CA PRO A 190 0.75 2.25 -13.03
C PRO A 190 0.92 1.58 -11.65
N CYS A 191 -0.07 0.84 -11.19
CA CYS A 191 -0.04 0.00 -10.00
C CYS A 191 1.01 -1.12 -10.13
N ARG A 192 1.59 -1.53 -9.00
CA ARG A 192 2.55 -2.64 -8.92
C ARG A 192 1.88 -4.01 -8.97
N ALA A 193 0.59 -4.10 -8.67
CA ALA A 193 -0.16 -5.36 -8.65
C ALA A 193 0.19 -6.23 -9.86
N VAL A 194 0.38 -7.53 -9.62
CA VAL A 194 0.71 -8.48 -10.68
C VAL A 194 -0.37 -8.42 -11.77
N ARG A 195 0.06 -8.49 -13.02
CA ARG A 195 -0.80 -8.43 -14.22
C ARG A 195 -0.90 -9.80 -14.89
N GLY A 196 -1.94 -10.00 -15.70
CA GLY A 196 -2.29 -11.28 -16.32
C GLY A 196 -3.52 -11.89 -15.66
N GLU A 197 -4.05 -12.99 -16.22
CA GLU A 197 -5.38 -13.54 -15.86
C GLU A 197 -5.55 -13.84 -14.36
N MET A 198 -4.48 -14.23 -13.65
CA MET A 198 -4.48 -14.50 -12.21
C MET A 198 -3.81 -13.40 -11.38
N GLY A 199 -3.56 -12.23 -11.96
CA GLY A 199 -2.87 -11.12 -11.30
C GLY A 199 -3.80 -10.29 -10.41
N GLY A 200 -3.27 -9.83 -9.26
CA GLY A 200 -3.99 -8.97 -8.32
C GLY A 200 -4.50 -7.64 -8.91
N ILE A 201 -4.09 -7.26 -10.12
CA ILE A 201 -4.64 -6.08 -10.81
C ILE A 201 -6.15 -6.22 -11.08
N HIS A 202 -6.65 -7.44 -11.34
CA HIS A 202 -8.07 -7.68 -11.59
C HIS A 202 -8.88 -7.61 -10.30
N GLU A 203 -8.33 -8.12 -9.19
CA GLU A 203 -8.92 -7.97 -7.86
C GLU A 203 -8.97 -6.50 -7.45
N SER A 204 -7.87 -5.77 -7.63
CA SER A 204 -7.83 -4.32 -7.38
C SER A 204 -8.90 -3.58 -8.19
N ALA A 205 -9.08 -3.93 -9.47
CA ALA A 205 -10.12 -3.36 -10.33
C ALA A 205 -11.53 -3.65 -9.80
N GLU A 206 -11.79 -4.90 -9.40
CA GLU A 206 -13.09 -5.30 -8.88
C GLU A 206 -13.40 -4.60 -7.56
N LEU A 207 -12.44 -4.50 -6.64
CA LEU A 207 -12.61 -3.77 -5.37
C LEU A 207 -13.03 -2.31 -5.59
N HIS A 208 -12.39 -1.61 -6.52
CA HIS A 208 -12.73 -0.22 -6.80
C HIS A 208 -14.07 -0.08 -7.52
N LYS A 209 -14.40 -1.00 -8.43
CA LYS A 209 -15.73 -1.08 -9.05
C LYS A 209 -16.81 -1.28 -8.00
N GLN A 210 -16.62 -2.23 -7.07
CA GLN A 210 -17.59 -2.50 -6.01
C GLN A 210 -17.71 -1.34 -5.03
N ALA A 211 -16.61 -0.67 -4.68
CA ALA A 211 -16.65 0.54 -3.87
C ALA A 211 -17.47 1.65 -4.54
N LEU A 212 -17.36 1.81 -5.87
CA LEU A 212 -18.16 2.78 -6.62
C LEU A 212 -19.65 2.39 -6.65
N ILE A 213 -19.98 1.11 -6.89
CA ILE A 213 -21.37 0.61 -6.85
C ILE A 213 -21.99 0.91 -5.50
N LYS A 214 -21.31 0.52 -4.41
CA LYS A 214 -21.77 0.76 -3.05
C LYS A 214 -21.97 2.25 -2.77
N ALA A 215 -21.08 3.11 -3.25
CA ALA A 215 -21.22 4.55 -3.06
C ALA A 215 -22.38 5.15 -3.85
N LEU A 216 -22.70 4.63 -5.03
CA LEU A 216 -23.88 5.03 -5.81
C LEU A 216 -25.20 4.58 -5.15
N GLU A 217 -25.21 3.41 -4.52
CA GLU A 217 -26.39 2.92 -3.77
C GLU A 217 -26.69 3.74 -2.51
N ASN A 218 -25.68 4.42 -1.97
CA ASN A 218 -25.77 5.27 -0.78
C ASN A 218 -25.60 6.75 -1.13
N GLU A 219 -25.99 7.16 -2.34
CA GLU A 219 -25.96 8.55 -2.77
C GLU A 219 -26.87 9.40 -1.87
N GLU A 220 -26.29 10.46 -1.28
CA GLU A 220 -26.99 11.49 -0.51
C GLU A 220 -27.45 12.67 -1.40
#